data_AF-A0A964BZK2-F1
#
_entry.id   AF-A0A964BZK2-F1
#
_cell.length_a   1.000
_cell.length_b   1.000
_cell.length_c   1.000
_cell.angle_alpha   90.00
_cell.angle_beta   90.00
_cell.angle_gamma   90.00
#
_symmetry.space_group_name_H-M   'P 1'
#
loop_
_entity.id
_entity.type
_entity.pdbx_description
1 polymer ?
#
loop_
_entity_poly.entity_id
_entity_poly.type
_entity_poly.pdbx_seq_one_letter_code
_entity_poly.pdbx_strand_id
1 'polypeptide(L)'
;MYFLKARDSLRSRICPFINLDEFFVAANIPDYALQLQRLMQQAGISSDRELSQKAGVPEIQVIRLRRGLALKTRADILLKISQALQISLNELLATLAPDFVELEKAPPTALEQEYQRLQAAIAQQRESLMQEFQLASVQILESWMLQWPTAASKAQENHNLRAQKLLPLLRPVEQLLEHWGIESIAPVGAEIPYNPQQHQLIEGTAQLGEPVKVRYTGYTQGDKLLYRAKVSLV
;
A
#
# COMPACT_ATOMS: atom_id res chain seq x y z
N MET A 1 -22.06 -62.06 58.81
CA MET A 1 -21.11 -60.95 58.55
C MET A 1 -21.53 -59.78 59.42
N TYR A 2 -20.63 -59.40 60.32
CA TYR A 2 -20.59 -58.36 61.36
C TYR A 2 -21.47 -57.10 61.14
N PHE A 3 -22.30 -56.69 62.13
CA PHE A 3 -22.07 -55.67 63.21
C PHE A 3 -21.99 -54.23 62.63
N LEU A 4 -22.52 -53.10 63.14
CA LEU A 4 -23.03 -52.57 64.41
C LEU A 4 -23.70 -51.20 64.09
N LYS A 5 -24.84 -50.83 64.68
CA LYS A 5 -25.00 -49.89 65.82
C LYS A 5 -24.41 -48.47 65.60
N ALA A 6 -25.28 -47.46 65.49
CA ALA A 6 -25.49 -46.38 66.48
C ALA A 6 -26.07 -45.10 65.85
N ARG A 7 -27.19 -44.65 66.43
CA ARG A 7 -27.69 -43.27 66.42
C ARG A 7 -27.00 -42.55 67.58
N ASP A 8 -26.44 -41.36 67.37
CA ASP A 8 -26.92 -40.11 67.99
C ASP A 8 -25.95 -38.91 67.85
N SER A 9 -26.56 -37.81 67.39
CA SER A 9 -26.54 -36.46 67.97
C SER A 9 -25.23 -35.65 68.15
N LEU A 10 -25.18 -34.59 67.33
CA LEU A 10 -24.78 -33.21 67.65
C LEU A 10 -23.36 -32.93 68.13
N ARG A 11 -22.53 -32.47 67.19
CA ARG A 11 -21.72 -31.26 67.41
C ARG A 11 -21.92 -30.26 66.27
N SER A 12 -22.67 -29.22 66.61
CA SER A 12 -22.68 -27.89 66.02
C SER A 12 -21.33 -27.48 65.40
N ARG A 13 -21.35 -27.00 64.14
CA ARG A 13 -20.96 -25.63 63.75
C ARG A 13 -20.83 -25.50 62.22
N ILE A 14 -21.62 -24.57 61.66
CA ILE A 14 -21.23 -23.60 60.61
C ILE A 14 -21.04 -24.17 59.18
N CYS A 15 -21.92 -23.76 58.25
CA CYS A 15 -21.65 -23.78 56.80
C CYS A 15 -20.33 -23.05 56.50
N PRO A 16 -19.55 -23.45 55.48
CA PRO A 16 -19.78 -22.73 54.22
C PRO A 16 -19.44 -23.52 52.93
N PHE A 17 -20.01 -23.01 51.84
CA PHE A 17 -19.41 -22.89 50.51
C PHE A 17 -19.08 -24.16 49.70
N ILE A 18 -19.81 -24.27 48.59
CA ILE A 18 -19.57 -25.16 47.46
C ILE A 18 -18.16 -24.86 46.90
N ASN A 19 -17.36 -25.92 46.80
CA ASN A 19 -16.01 -25.89 46.29
C ASN A 19 -16.03 -25.53 44.79
N LEU A 20 -15.37 -24.43 44.44
CA LEU A 20 -15.40 -23.75 43.13
C LEU A 20 -14.05 -23.89 42.41
N ASP A 21 -13.40 -25.05 42.48
CA ASP A 21 -11.99 -25.18 42.04
C ASP A 21 -11.70 -26.25 40.97
N GLU A 22 -12.71 -26.79 40.27
CA GLU A 22 -12.45 -27.84 39.25
C GLU A 22 -12.88 -27.54 37.80
N PHE A 23 -12.96 -26.26 37.38
CA PHE A 23 -13.17 -25.92 35.96
C PHE A 23 -12.38 -24.69 35.47
N PHE A 24 -11.16 -24.45 35.99
CA PHE A 24 -10.21 -23.51 35.38
C PHE A 24 -9.14 -24.26 34.58
N VAL A 25 -9.52 -24.75 33.39
CA VAL A 25 -8.58 -24.75 32.27
C VAL A 25 -8.51 -23.31 31.79
N ALA A 26 -7.40 -22.63 32.08
CA ALA A 26 -7.08 -21.33 31.51
C ALA A 26 -6.85 -21.48 29.99
N ALA A 27 -7.94 -21.66 29.24
CA ALA A 27 -7.94 -21.59 27.80
C ALA A 27 -7.92 -20.10 27.42
N ASN A 28 -6.88 -19.72 26.68
CA ASN A 28 -6.70 -18.43 26.02
C ASN A 28 -8.04 -18.00 25.39
N ILE A 29 -8.75 -17.03 25.98
CA ILE A 29 -10.04 -16.57 25.45
C ILE A 29 -9.71 -15.68 24.25
N PRO A 30 -10.01 -16.09 23.01
CA PRO A 30 -9.74 -15.25 21.85
C PRO A 30 -10.62 -13.99 21.91
N ASP A 31 -9.97 -12.82 21.82
CA ASP A 31 -10.66 -11.53 21.70
C ASP A 31 -10.89 -11.22 20.23
N TYR A 32 -12.16 -11.20 19.82
CA TYR A 32 -12.61 -10.87 18.48
C TYR A 32 -13.18 -9.45 18.38
N ALA A 33 -12.90 -8.57 19.35
CA ALA A 33 -13.36 -7.19 19.35
C ALA A 33 -13.00 -6.44 18.05
N LEU A 34 -11.78 -6.63 17.54
CA LEU A 34 -11.30 -5.95 16.34
C LEU A 34 -12.03 -6.45 15.07
N GLN A 35 -12.29 -7.75 15.00
CA GLN A 35 -12.97 -8.41 13.89
C GLN A 35 -14.44 -7.99 13.85
N LEU A 36 -15.13 -7.97 14.99
CA LEU A 36 -16.51 -7.50 15.08
C LEU A 36 -16.62 -6.01 14.75
N GLN A 37 -15.67 -5.18 15.20
CA GLN A 37 -15.63 -3.76 14.86
C GLN A 37 -15.47 -3.51 13.35
N ARG A 38 -14.64 -4.31 12.66
CA ARG A 38 -14.51 -4.23 11.19
C ARG A 38 -15.82 -4.58 10.49
N LEU A 39 -16.50 -5.65 10.92
CA LEU A 39 -17.81 -6.04 10.37
C LEU A 39 -18.87 -4.95 10.61
N MET A 40 -18.86 -4.32 11.79
CA MET A 40 -19.75 -3.20 12.10
C MET A 40 -19.49 -1.99 11.18
N GLN A 41 -18.22 -1.64 10.93
CA GLN A 41 -17.86 -0.56 10.01
C GLN A 41 -18.32 -0.84 8.58
N GLN A 42 -18.17 -2.09 8.10
CA GLN A 42 -18.65 -2.50 6.78
C GLN A 42 -20.19 -2.41 6.66
N ALA A 43 -20.91 -2.70 7.75
CA ALA A 43 -22.36 -2.58 7.84
C ALA A 43 -22.87 -1.16 8.19
N GLY A 44 -21.96 -0.18 8.32
CA GLY A 44 -22.27 1.21 8.67
C GLY A 44 -22.74 1.42 10.12
N ILE A 45 -22.38 0.53 11.04
CA ILE A 45 -22.75 0.56 12.45
C ILE A 45 -21.58 1.08 13.28
N SER A 46 -21.82 2.09 14.11
CA SER A 46 -20.76 2.83 14.82
C SER A 46 -20.56 2.40 16.27
N SER A 47 -21.51 1.65 16.87
CA SER A 47 -21.41 1.23 18.28
C SER A 47 -22.13 -0.09 18.61
N ASP A 48 -21.70 -0.75 19.69
CA ASP A 48 -22.29 -2.01 20.19
C ASP A 48 -23.79 -1.81 20.56
N ARG A 49 -24.13 -0.63 21.06
CA ARG A 49 -25.51 -0.22 21.36
C ARG A 49 -26.37 -0.12 20.10
N GLU A 50 -25.82 0.44 19.03
CA GLU A 50 -26.50 0.54 17.74
C GLU A 50 -26.70 -0.85 17.11
N LEU A 51 -25.68 -1.72 17.19
CA LEU A 51 -25.80 -3.11 16.75
C LEU A 51 -26.89 -3.86 17.55
N SER A 52 -26.91 -3.70 18.88
CA SER A 52 -27.91 -4.28 19.77
C SER A 52 -29.33 -3.85 19.40
N GLN A 53 -29.53 -2.56 19.12
CA GLN A 53 -30.83 -2.02 18.69
C GLN A 53 -31.25 -2.55 17.31
N LYS A 54 -30.33 -2.54 16.34
CA LYS A 54 -30.59 -2.97 14.96
C LYS A 54 -30.85 -4.48 14.86
N ALA A 55 -30.18 -5.29 15.68
CA ALA A 55 -30.37 -6.74 15.75
C ALA A 55 -31.53 -7.16 16.69
N GLY A 56 -32.04 -6.26 17.53
CA GLY A 56 -33.06 -6.60 18.54
C GLY A 56 -32.55 -7.64 19.56
N VAL A 57 -31.29 -7.51 19.97
CA VAL A 57 -30.62 -8.41 20.94
C VAL A 57 -30.04 -7.60 22.10
N PRO A 58 -29.97 -8.15 23.33
CA PRO A 58 -29.34 -7.45 24.45
C PRO A 58 -27.85 -7.14 24.20
N GLU A 59 -27.38 -5.97 24.63
CA GLU A 59 -25.99 -5.51 24.47
C GLU A 59 -24.96 -6.49 25.07
N ILE A 60 -25.33 -7.19 26.16
CA ILE A 60 -24.50 -8.23 26.77
C ILE A 60 -24.17 -9.37 25.78
N GLN A 61 -25.03 -9.64 24.80
CA GLN A 61 -24.77 -10.67 23.78
C GLN A 61 -23.72 -10.19 22.77
N VAL A 62 -23.70 -8.90 22.43
CA VAL A 62 -22.66 -8.30 21.59
C VAL A 62 -21.31 -8.36 22.31
N ILE A 63 -21.26 -8.02 23.60
CA ILE A 63 -20.04 -8.11 24.43
C ILE A 63 -19.55 -9.55 24.54
N ARG A 64 -20.46 -10.53 24.63
CA ARG A 64 -20.09 -11.96 24.66
C ARG A 64 -19.45 -12.43 23.35
N LEU A 65 -19.92 -11.94 22.21
CA LEU A 65 -19.30 -12.25 20.92
C LEU A 65 -17.88 -11.71 20.81
N ARG A 66 -17.63 -10.50 21.30
CA ARG A 66 -16.27 -9.92 21.35
C ARG A 66 -15.33 -10.79 22.16
N ARG A 67 -15.81 -11.38 23.26
CA ARG A 67 -15.03 -12.27 24.13
C ARG A 67 -14.93 -13.73 23.63
N GLY A 68 -15.18 -13.98 22.34
CA GLY A 68 -15.03 -15.32 21.76
C GLY A 68 -16.05 -16.36 22.23
N LEU A 69 -17.20 -15.93 22.79
CA LEU A 69 -18.26 -16.83 23.25
C LEU A 69 -19.31 -17.10 22.16
N ALA A 70 -18.96 -16.97 20.89
CA ALA A 70 -19.86 -17.19 19.75
C ALA A 70 -20.49 -18.59 19.79
N LEU A 71 -19.69 -19.63 20.05
CA LEU A 71 -20.15 -21.02 20.14
C LEU A 71 -21.06 -21.32 21.33
N LYS A 72 -21.00 -20.49 22.39
CA LYS A 72 -21.85 -20.61 23.59
C LYS A 72 -23.10 -19.73 23.51
N THR A 73 -23.24 -18.97 22.42
CA THR A 73 -24.38 -18.09 22.18
C THR A 73 -25.46 -18.87 21.42
N ARG A 74 -26.72 -18.62 21.74
CA ARG A 74 -27.84 -19.29 21.08
C ARG A 74 -27.90 -18.89 19.60
N ALA A 75 -28.25 -19.84 18.73
CA ALA A 75 -28.29 -19.64 17.28
C ALA A 75 -29.28 -18.53 16.84
N ASP A 76 -30.38 -18.34 17.57
CA ASP A 76 -31.36 -17.27 17.31
C ASP A 76 -30.75 -15.87 17.43
N ILE A 77 -29.85 -15.69 18.40
CA ILE A 77 -29.15 -14.42 18.65
C ILE A 77 -28.10 -14.19 17.56
N LEU A 78 -27.34 -15.23 17.21
CA LEU A 78 -26.34 -15.16 16.15
C LEU A 78 -26.95 -14.79 14.80
N LEU A 79 -28.11 -15.37 14.47
CA LEU A 79 -28.83 -15.11 13.22
C LEU A 79 -29.37 -13.67 13.15
N LYS A 80 -29.90 -13.14 14.26
CA LYS A 80 -30.32 -11.73 14.36
C LYS A 80 -29.16 -10.76 14.17
N ILE A 81 -28.00 -11.09 14.73
CA ILE A 81 -26.78 -10.28 14.62
C ILE A 81 -26.22 -10.33 13.20
N SER A 82 -26.19 -11.51 12.56
CA SER A 82 -25.73 -11.64 11.16
C SER A 82 -26.62 -10.84 10.20
N GLN A 83 -27.95 -10.87 10.41
CA GLN A 83 -28.91 -10.07 9.64
C GLN A 83 -28.69 -8.56 9.82
N ALA A 84 -28.43 -8.09 11.03
CA ALA A 84 -28.16 -6.67 11.29
C ALA A 84 -26.84 -6.19 10.64
N LEU A 85 -25.86 -7.09 10.56
CA LEU A 85 -24.57 -6.89 9.90
C LEU A 85 -24.62 -7.14 8.39
N GLN A 86 -25.76 -7.59 7.84
CA GLN A 86 -25.94 -7.91 6.42
C GLN A 86 -24.98 -8.98 5.87
N ILE A 87 -24.53 -9.90 6.73
CA ILE A 87 -23.65 -11.02 6.38
C ILE A 87 -24.35 -12.36 6.64
N SER A 88 -23.85 -13.42 6.03
CA SER A 88 -24.38 -14.78 6.29
C SER A 88 -24.01 -15.27 7.70
N LEU A 89 -24.82 -16.18 8.27
CA LEU A 89 -24.50 -16.79 9.57
C LEU A 89 -23.15 -17.55 9.50
N ASN A 90 -22.85 -18.19 8.38
CA ASN A 90 -21.60 -18.91 8.16
C ASN A 90 -20.40 -17.95 8.15
N GLU A 91 -20.55 -16.78 7.54
CA GLU A 91 -19.51 -15.74 7.50
C GLU A 91 -19.26 -15.10 8.87
N LEU A 92 -20.33 -14.87 9.64
CA LEU A 92 -20.22 -14.43 11.04
C LEU A 92 -19.47 -15.48 11.89
N LEU A 93 -19.80 -16.76 11.73
CA LEU A 93 -19.17 -17.84 12.49
C LEU A 93 -17.73 -18.09 12.08
N ALA A 94 -17.40 -18.03 10.78
CA ALA A 94 -16.01 -18.17 10.34
C ALA A 94 -15.12 -17.01 10.83
N THR A 95 -15.69 -15.83 11.04
CA THR A 95 -14.95 -14.68 11.58
C THR A 95 -14.75 -14.76 13.10
N LEU A 96 -15.74 -15.29 13.85
CA LEU A 96 -15.75 -15.31 15.32
C LEU A 96 -15.43 -16.68 15.94
N ALA A 97 -15.34 -17.72 15.12
CA ALA A 97 -14.99 -19.09 15.49
C ALA A 97 -14.30 -19.80 14.30
N PRO A 98 -13.15 -19.28 13.81
CA PRO A 98 -12.46 -19.79 12.63
C PRO A 98 -12.04 -21.27 12.75
N ASP A 99 -11.84 -21.76 13.97
CA ASP A 99 -11.44 -23.17 14.22
C ASP A 99 -12.59 -24.18 13.99
N PHE A 100 -13.83 -23.71 13.85
CA PHE A 100 -15.03 -24.54 13.79
C PHE A 100 -15.80 -24.42 12.48
N VAL A 101 -15.58 -23.34 11.72
CA VAL A 101 -16.27 -23.06 10.46
C VAL A 101 -15.25 -22.60 9.44
N GLU A 102 -14.87 -23.49 8.54
CA GLU A 102 -14.21 -23.11 7.29
C GLU A 102 -15.27 -22.59 6.31
N LEU A 103 -15.14 -21.34 5.89
CA LEU A 103 -15.85 -20.89 4.69
C LEU A 103 -15.21 -21.58 3.50
N GLU A 104 -15.95 -22.48 2.85
CA GLU A 104 -15.64 -22.83 1.47
C GLU A 104 -15.64 -21.52 0.68
N LYS A 105 -14.46 -21.09 0.20
CA LYS A 105 -14.36 -19.95 -0.69
C LYS A 105 -15.26 -20.26 -1.89
N ALA A 106 -16.30 -19.46 -2.08
CA ALA A 106 -17.16 -19.58 -3.25
C ALA A 106 -16.28 -19.60 -4.50
N PRO A 107 -16.58 -20.45 -5.51
CA PRO A 107 -15.82 -20.46 -6.74
C PRO A 107 -15.80 -19.04 -7.31
N PRO A 108 -14.61 -18.54 -7.72
CA PRO A 108 -14.49 -17.16 -8.17
C PRO A 108 -15.48 -16.92 -9.30
N THR A 109 -16.24 -15.84 -9.18
CA THR A 109 -17.25 -15.51 -10.19
C THR A 109 -16.58 -15.31 -11.55
N ALA A 110 -17.29 -15.49 -12.65
CA ALA A 110 -16.74 -15.26 -14.00
C ALA A 110 -16.14 -13.85 -14.15
N LEU A 111 -16.68 -12.88 -13.41
CA LEU A 111 -16.15 -11.51 -13.36
C LEU A 111 -14.80 -11.41 -12.64
N GLU A 112 -14.62 -12.11 -11.52
CA GLU A 112 -13.36 -12.13 -10.79
C GLU A 112 -12.25 -12.82 -11.60
N GLN A 113 -12.58 -13.88 -12.33
CA GLN A 113 -11.65 -14.55 -13.23
C GLN A 113 -11.21 -13.64 -14.38
N GLU A 114 -12.15 -12.94 -15.01
CA GLU A 114 -11.83 -11.99 -16.09
C GLU A 114 -10.99 -10.82 -15.59
N TYR A 115 -11.31 -10.29 -14.40
CA TYR A 115 -10.53 -9.24 -13.76
C TYR A 115 -9.07 -9.69 -13.51
N GLN A 116 -8.88 -10.89 -12.93
CA GLN A 116 -7.54 -11.45 -12.70
C GLN A 116 -6.78 -11.65 -14.02
N ARG A 117 -7.46 -12.13 -15.07
CA ARG A 117 -6.87 -12.28 -16.40
C ARG A 117 -6.40 -10.96 -16.97
N LEU A 118 -7.22 -9.91 -16.87
CA LEU A 118 -6.87 -8.57 -17.34
C LEU A 118 -5.70 -7.97 -16.55
N GLN A 119 -5.68 -8.15 -15.23
CA GLN A 119 -4.55 -7.71 -14.41
C GLN A 119 -3.24 -8.40 -14.83
N ALA A 120 -3.27 -9.71 -15.05
CA ALA A 120 -2.11 -10.46 -15.53
C ALA A 120 -1.65 -10.00 -16.91
N ALA A 121 -2.60 -9.77 -17.84
CA ALA A 121 -2.30 -9.26 -19.18
C ALA A 121 -1.64 -7.88 -19.15
N ILE A 122 -2.13 -6.96 -18.32
CA ILE A 122 -1.54 -5.62 -18.15
C ILE A 122 -0.12 -5.72 -17.58
N ALA A 123 0.10 -6.59 -16.58
CA ALA A 123 1.42 -6.79 -16.00
C ALA A 123 2.43 -7.29 -17.04
N GLN A 124 2.03 -8.28 -17.85
CA GLN A 124 2.85 -8.82 -18.93
C GLN A 124 3.13 -7.78 -20.02
N GLN A 125 2.12 -7.02 -20.44
CA GLN A 125 2.29 -5.95 -21.43
C GLN A 125 3.27 -4.88 -20.94
N ARG A 126 3.19 -4.49 -19.66
CA ARG A 126 4.11 -3.52 -19.07
C ARG A 126 5.55 -4.04 -19.09
N GLU A 127 5.75 -5.32 -18.83
CA GLU A 127 7.08 -5.94 -18.91
C GLU A 127 7.63 -5.93 -20.34
N SER A 128 6.82 -6.32 -21.34
CA SER A 128 7.21 -6.26 -22.76
C SER A 128 7.60 -4.85 -23.18
N LEU A 129 6.77 -3.86 -22.86
CA LEU A 129 7.06 -2.46 -23.18
C LEU A 129 8.34 -1.96 -22.52
N MET A 130 8.63 -2.40 -21.29
CA MET A 130 9.89 -2.04 -20.61
C MET A 130 11.10 -2.66 -21.32
N GLN A 131 10.99 -3.93 -21.75
CA GLN A 131 12.06 -4.59 -22.49
C GLN A 131 12.30 -3.94 -23.87
N GLU A 132 11.23 -3.62 -24.59
CA GLU A 132 11.30 -2.91 -25.88
C GLU A 132 11.93 -1.52 -25.72
N PHE A 133 11.54 -0.78 -24.69
CA PHE A 133 12.14 0.52 -24.35
C PHE A 133 13.64 0.41 -24.05
N GLN A 134 14.05 -0.58 -23.26
CA GLN A 134 15.46 -0.82 -22.96
C GLN A 134 16.26 -1.14 -24.22
N LEU A 135 15.74 -2.03 -25.08
CA LEU A 135 16.39 -2.40 -26.32
C LEU A 135 16.54 -1.20 -27.27
N ALA A 136 15.47 -0.42 -27.44
CA ALA A 136 15.50 0.79 -28.27
C ALA A 136 16.53 1.81 -27.75
N SER A 137 16.59 2.00 -26.43
CA SER A 137 17.57 2.90 -25.80
C SER A 137 19.01 2.42 -26.02
N VAL A 138 19.27 1.11 -25.88
CA VAL A 138 20.59 0.51 -26.12
C VAL A 138 21.01 0.64 -27.58
N GLN A 139 20.10 0.44 -28.53
CA GLN A 139 20.38 0.60 -29.96
C GLN A 139 20.84 2.02 -30.30
N ILE A 140 20.18 3.05 -29.73
CA ILE A 140 20.62 4.44 -29.91
C ILE A 140 22.01 4.64 -29.28
N LEU A 141 22.23 4.12 -28.08
CA LEU A 141 23.49 4.29 -27.34
C LEU A 141 24.65 3.40 -27.82
N GLU A 142 24.43 2.48 -28.75
CA GLU A 142 25.42 1.46 -29.16
C GLU A 142 26.75 2.10 -29.57
N SER A 143 26.71 3.09 -30.47
CA SER A 143 27.90 3.79 -30.93
C SER A 143 28.63 4.50 -29.78
N TRP A 144 27.90 5.07 -28.82
CA TRP A 144 28.50 5.70 -27.65
C TRP A 144 29.16 4.64 -26.74
N MET A 145 28.48 3.54 -26.45
CA MET A 145 29.00 2.44 -25.62
C MET A 145 30.30 1.85 -26.17
N LEU A 146 30.40 1.71 -27.50
CA LEU A 146 31.61 1.20 -28.15
C LEU A 146 32.77 2.20 -28.17
N GLN A 147 32.49 3.49 -28.37
CA GLN A 147 33.53 4.50 -28.61
C GLN A 147 33.97 5.25 -27.34
N TRP A 148 33.07 5.41 -26.37
CA TRP A 148 33.32 6.18 -25.15
C TRP A 148 34.50 5.63 -24.32
N PRO A 149 34.65 4.31 -24.09
CA PRO A 149 35.77 3.79 -23.30
C PRO A 149 37.14 4.13 -23.93
N THR A 150 37.26 4.02 -25.25
CA THR A 150 38.49 4.38 -25.97
C THR A 150 38.76 5.88 -25.90
N ALA A 151 37.72 6.71 -26.06
CA ALA A 151 37.86 8.16 -25.96
C ALA A 151 38.27 8.60 -24.55
N ALA A 152 37.70 7.98 -23.51
CA ALA A 152 38.01 8.26 -22.12
C ALA A 152 39.46 7.91 -21.76
N SER A 153 39.94 6.70 -22.13
CA SER A 153 41.35 6.30 -21.92
C SER A 153 42.30 7.25 -22.65
N LYS A 154 42.02 7.58 -23.93
CA LYS A 154 42.86 8.52 -24.68
C LYS A 154 42.87 9.93 -24.09
N ALA A 155 41.76 10.39 -23.52
CA ALA A 155 41.67 11.69 -22.87
C ALA A 155 42.46 11.73 -21.55
N GLN A 156 42.50 10.62 -20.81
CA GLN A 156 43.32 10.48 -19.59
C GLN A 156 44.82 10.46 -19.91
N GLU A 157 45.21 9.76 -20.98
CA GLU A 157 46.61 9.70 -21.41
C GLU A 157 47.09 11.02 -22.05
N ASN A 158 46.21 11.71 -22.77
CA ASN A 158 46.55 12.92 -23.51
C ASN A 158 45.89 14.16 -22.89
N HIS A 159 46.55 14.77 -21.91
CA HIS A 159 46.08 16.00 -21.25
C HIS A 159 45.91 17.21 -22.21
N ASN A 160 46.51 17.17 -23.39
CA ASN A 160 46.37 18.20 -24.44
C ASN A 160 45.24 17.91 -25.44
N LEU A 161 44.41 16.89 -25.20
CA LEU A 161 43.27 16.58 -26.06
C LEU A 161 42.27 17.73 -26.07
N ARG A 162 41.95 18.25 -27.26
CA ARG A 162 40.92 19.29 -27.42
C ARG A 162 39.54 18.73 -27.07
N ALA A 163 38.86 19.36 -26.10
CA ALA A 163 37.51 18.96 -25.66
C ALA A 163 36.48 18.88 -26.81
N GLN A 164 36.63 19.71 -27.85
CA GLN A 164 35.77 19.67 -29.05
C GLN A 164 35.75 18.29 -29.72
N LYS A 165 36.82 17.50 -29.61
CA LYS A 165 36.88 16.13 -30.17
C LYS A 165 35.95 15.15 -29.44
N LEU A 166 35.51 15.47 -28.23
CA LEU A 166 34.60 14.63 -27.44
C LEU A 166 33.12 14.91 -27.75
N LEU A 167 32.78 16.10 -28.26
CA LEU A 167 31.39 16.50 -28.53
C LEU A 167 30.64 15.52 -29.47
N PRO A 168 31.23 15.02 -30.58
CA PRO A 168 30.52 14.10 -31.46
C PRO A 168 30.10 12.79 -30.79
N LEU A 169 30.79 12.38 -29.72
CA LEU A 169 30.46 11.17 -28.97
C LEU A 169 29.18 11.35 -28.15
N LEU A 170 28.77 12.58 -27.85
CA LEU A 170 27.55 12.86 -27.09
C LEU A 170 26.28 12.88 -27.96
N ARG A 171 26.41 12.87 -29.29
CA ARG A 171 25.26 12.87 -30.21
C ARG A 171 24.24 11.75 -29.94
N PRO A 172 24.65 10.49 -29.68
CA PRO A 172 23.68 9.44 -29.35
C PRO A 172 22.88 9.73 -28.09
N VAL A 173 23.49 10.44 -27.11
CA VAL A 173 22.79 10.87 -25.90
C VAL A 173 21.80 11.98 -26.22
N GLU A 174 22.18 12.97 -27.04
CA GLU A 174 21.29 14.04 -27.50
C GLU A 174 20.08 13.45 -28.25
N GLN A 175 20.31 12.50 -29.17
CA GLN A 175 19.26 11.78 -29.90
C GLN A 175 18.33 11.00 -28.96
N LEU A 176 18.88 10.38 -27.91
CA LEU A 176 18.07 9.67 -26.92
C LEU A 176 17.15 10.62 -26.14
N LEU A 177 17.66 11.79 -25.74
CA LEU A 177 16.87 12.81 -25.06
C LEU A 177 15.74 13.32 -25.97
N GLU A 178 16.04 13.61 -27.25
CA GLU A 178 15.03 13.98 -28.24
C GLU A 178 13.97 12.88 -28.43
N HIS A 179 14.39 11.61 -28.51
CA HIS A 179 13.49 10.48 -28.64
C HIS A 179 12.55 10.33 -27.43
N TRP A 180 13.01 10.72 -26.23
CA TRP A 180 12.19 10.76 -25.02
C TRP A 180 11.32 12.03 -24.90
N GLY A 181 11.37 12.93 -25.89
CA GLY A 181 10.67 14.20 -25.90
C GLY A 181 11.21 15.19 -24.87
N ILE A 182 12.49 15.08 -24.51
CA ILE A 182 13.16 16.00 -23.60
C ILE A 182 13.71 17.16 -24.43
N GLU A 183 13.24 18.36 -24.12
CA GLU A 183 13.59 19.58 -24.83
C GLU A 183 14.32 20.55 -23.90
N SER A 184 15.30 21.27 -24.45
CA SER A 184 15.99 22.33 -23.73
C SER A 184 15.17 23.63 -23.76
N ILE A 185 14.99 24.27 -22.60
CA ILE A 185 14.25 25.55 -22.50
C ILE A 185 14.91 26.65 -23.34
N ALA A 186 16.24 26.73 -23.31
CA ALA A 186 17.04 27.66 -24.10
C ALA A 186 18.53 27.24 -24.10
N PRO A 187 19.29 27.56 -25.15
CA PRO A 187 20.71 27.25 -25.22
C PRO A 187 21.51 28.10 -24.22
N VAL A 188 22.63 27.56 -23.75
CA VAL A 188 23.53 28.28 -22.84
C VAL A 188 24.09 29.52 -23.54
N GLY A 189 24.03 30.66 -22.85
CA GLY A 189 24.46 31.96 -23.36
C GLY A 189 23.39 32.75 -24.08
N ALA A 190 22.21 32.18 -24.38
CA ALA A 190 21.09 32.93 -24.93
C ALA A 190 20.51 33.92 -23.92
N GLU A 191 20.00 35.03 -24.45
CA GLU A 191 19.25 36.04 -23.70
C GLU A 191 17.76 35.85 -23.97
N ILE A 192 17.00 35.60 -22.91
CA ILE A 192 15.57 35.28 -22.96
C ILE A 192 14.81 36.10 -21.93
N PRO A 193 13.52 36.38 -22.15
CA PRO A 193 12.69 37.05 -21.14
C PRO A 193 12.55 36.17 -19.89
N TYR A 194 12.75 36.76 -18.71
CA TYR A 194 12.68 36.03 -17.45
C TYR A 194 11.26 35.52 -17.18
N ASN A 195 11.13 34.21 -16.97
CA ASN A 195 9.91 33.54 -16.55
C ASN A 195 10.19 32.75 -15.25
N PRO A 196 9.65 33.15 -14.09
CA PRO A 196 9.87 32.45 -12.81
C PRO A 196 9.42 30.98 -12.79
N GLN A 197 8.50 30.58 -13.68
CA GLN A 197 8.04 29.19 -13.75
C GLN A 197 9.11 28.29 -14.36
N GLN A 198 9.83 28.80 -15.37
CA GLN A 198 10.82 28.05 -16.15
C GLN A 198 12.27 28.37 -15.77
N HIS A 199 12.51 29.51 -15.11
CA HIS A 199 13.85 30.03 -14.83
C HIS A 199 14.12 30.20 -13.33
N GLN A 200 15.36 29.99 -12.94
CA GLN A 200 15.90 30.22 -11.61
C GLN A 200 17.05 31.22 -11.70
N LEU A 201 16.92 32.37 -11.04
CA LEU A 201 18.01 33.33 -10.94
C LEU A 201 19.12 32.77 -10.06
N ILE A 202 20.37 32.88 -10.53
CA ILE A 202 21.55 32.50 -9.74
C ILE A 202 21.85 33.59 -8.70
N GLU A 203 21.77 34.86 -9.11
CA GLU A 203 22.00 36.03 -8.27
C GLU A 203 21.06 37.17 -8.68
N GLY A 204 20.73 38.02 -7.70
CA GLY A 204 19.87 39.18 -7.90
C GLY A 204 18.38 38.86 -7.97
N THR A 205 17.62 39.88 -8.36
CA THR A 205 16.17 39.83 -8.57
C THR A 205 15.87 40.40 -9.94
N ALA A 206 15.11 39.67 -10.76
CA ALA A 206 14.63 40.14 -12.07
C ALA A 206 13.10 40.20 -12.08
N GLN A 207 12.56 41.14 -12.84
CA GLN A 207 11.12 41.24 -13.07
C GLN A 207 10.67 40.30 -14.20
N LEU A 208 9.40 39.91 -14.18
CA LEU A 208 8.82 39.08 -15.25
C LEU A 208 9.03 39.76 -16.61
N GLY A 209 9.64 39.05 -17.56
CA GLY A 209 9.95 39.56 -18.90
C GLY A 209 11.29 40.30 -19.03
N GLU A 210 12.00 40.56 -17.93
CA GLU A 210 13.33 41.20 -17.99
C GLU A 210 14.34 40.28 -18.68
N PRO A 211 15.24 40.80 -19.56
CA PRO A 211 16.20 39.96 -20.27
C PRO A 211 17.21 39.33 -19.29
N VAL A 212 17.34 38.02 -19.37
CA VAL A 212 18.28 37.24 -18.56
C VAL A 212 19.10 36.30 -19.43
N LYS A 213 20.35 36.08 -19.05
CA LYS A 213 21.29 35.20 -19.75
C LYS A 213 21.28 33.80 -19.17
N VAL A 214 21.11 32.79 -20.02
CA VAL A 214 21.14 31.37 -19.60
C VAL A 214 22.56 30.95 -19.25
N ARG A 215 22.79 30.50 -18.02
CA ARG A 215 24.06 29.92 -17.56
C ARG A 215 24.02 28.41 -17.56
N TYR A 216 22.88 27.83 -17.17
CA TYR A 216 22.63 26.40 -17.28
C TYR A 216 21.27 26.20 -17.93
N THR A 217 21.23 25.36 -18.97
CA THR A 217 19.98 25.04 -19.64
C THR A 217 19.05 24.26 -18.71
N GLY A 218 17.76 24.54 -18.81
CA GLY A 218 16.71 23.75 -18.17
C GLY A 218 16.09 22.79 -19.17
N TYR A 219 15.30 21.84 -18.68
CA TYR A 219 14.69 20.80 -19.50
C TYR A 219 13.21 20.64 -19.21
N THR A 220 12.45 20.35 -20.26
CA THR A 220 11.02 20.00 -20.23
C THR A 220 10.80 18.67 -20.93
N GLN A 221 9.74 17.98 -20.56
CA GLN A 221 9.26 16.78 -21.26
C GLN A 221 7.76 16.94 -21.49
N GLY A 222 7.37 17.33 -22.71
CA GLY A 222 6.02 17.85 -22.98
C GLY A 222 5.68 19.01 -22.05
N ASP A 223 4.52 18.94 -21.37
CA ASP A 223 4.07 19.97 -20.43
C ASP A 223 4.78 19.93 -19.06
N LYS A 224 5.61 18.91 -18.82
CA LYS A 224 6.28 18.71 -17.53
C LYS A 224 7.64 19.42 -17.51
N LEU A 225 7.79 20.38 -16.59
CA LEU A 225 9.09 20.95 -16.27
C LEU A 225 9.93 19.96 -15.47
N LEU A 226 11.08 19.55 -16.01
CA LEU A 226 12.05 18.69 -15.31
C LEU A 226 13.02 19.54 -14.49
N TYR A 227 13.63 20.54 -15.13
CA TYR A 227 14.61 21.42 -14.51
C TYR A 227 14.43 22.85 -14.98
N ARG A 228 14.44 23.80 -14.03
CA ARG A 228 14.47 25.23 -14.36
C ARG A 228 15.83 25.60 -14.93
N ALA A 229 15.82 26.43 -15.97
CA ALA A 229 17.04 27.01 -16.51
C ALA A 229 17.63 27.99 -15.48
N LYS A 230 18.92 27.91 -15.22
CA LYS A 230 19.58 28.85 -14.32
C LYS A 230 20.08 30.05 -15.12
N VAL A 231 19.66 31.23 -14.72
CA VAL A 231 19.85 32.47 -15.46
C VAL A 231 20.50 33.54 -14.58
N SER A 232 21.23 34.46 -15.20
CA SER A 232 21.76 35.67 -14.56
C SER A 232 21.19 36.91 -15.25
N LEU A 233 21.15 38.04 -14.55
CA LEU A 233 20.96 39.33 -15.20
C LEU A 233 22.07 39.54 -16.27
N VAL A 234 21.71 40.26 -17.34
CA VAL A 234 22.63 40.64 -18.42
C VAL A 234 23.47 41.85 -18.00
#